data_AF-A0A6M2E609-F1
#
_entry.id   AF-A0A6M2E609-F1
#
_cell.length_a   1.000
_cell.length_b   1.000
_cell.length_c   1.000
_cell.angle_alpha   90.00
_cell.angle_beta   90.00
_cell.angle_gamma   90.00
#
_symmetry.space_group_name_H-M   'P 1'
#
loop_
_entity.id
_entity.type
_entity.pdbx_description
1 polymer ?
#
loop_
_entity_poly.entity_id
_entity_poly.type
_entity_poly.pdbx_seq_one_letter_code
_entity_poly.pdbx_strand_id
1 'polypeptide(L)'
;GRFATPTTNSADAESKLFDMGSEAKSEAKTVSRALTEDEALAQCLVFFLAGQDTSSSTLAGAVYYLALNTDAQERLREEADECFATHGPEPSLDVVSKLKYLHCVVSETLRLLPRRAKDSADRRRGVRLG
;
A
#
# COMPACT_ATOMS: atom_id res chain seq x y z
N GLY A 1 -45.24 2.59 -23.43
CA GLY A 1 -44.92 2.28 -22.03
C GLY A 1 -43.60 2.93 -21.70
N ARG A 2 -43.55 3.78 -20.67
CA ARG A 2 -42.33 4.48 -20.24
C ARG A 2 -41.45 3.50 -19.48
N PHE A 3 -40.23 3.25 -19.96
CA PHE A 3 -39.17 2.63 -19.17
C PHE A 3 -38.47 3.75 -18.39
N ALA A 4 -38.57 3.70 -17.06
CA ALA A 4 -37.83 4.57 -16.16
C ALA A 4 -36.49 3.89 -15.82
N THR A 5 -35.39 4.51 -16.19
CA THR A 5 -34.06 4.17 -15.65
C THR A 5 -33.94 4.79 -14.25
N PRO A 6 -33.46 4.06 -13.23
CA PRO A 6 -33.08 4.69 -11.99
C PRO A 6 -31.73 5.37 -12.24
N THR A 7 -31.74 6.67 -12.51
CA THR A 7 -30.57 7.52 -12.28
C THR A 7 -30.30 7.53 -10.78
N THR A 8 -29.53 6.56 -10.30
CA THR A 8 -28.84 6.66 -9.01
C THR A 8 -27.78 7.73 -9.16
N ASN A 9 -28.12 8.93 -8.70
CA ASN A 9 -27.26 10.09 -8.69
C ASN A 9 -26.00 9.77 -7.87
N SER A 10 -24.82 9.88 -8.49
CA SER A 10 -23.51 9.67 -7.83
C SER A 10 -23.35 10.54 -6.57
N ALA A 11 -23.99 11.71 -6.54
CA ALA A 11 -23.98 12.63 -5.41
C ALA A 11 -24.66 12.05 -4.14
N ASP A 12 -25.60 11.12 -4.29
CA ASP A 12 -26.30 10.49 -3.16
C ASP A 12 -25.47 9.38 -2.51
N ALA A 13 -24.48 8.84 -3.23
CA ALA A 13 -23.55 7.85 -2.68
C ALA A 13 -22.43 8.53 -1.88
N GLU A 14 -21.97 9.69 -2.34
CA GLU A 14 -20.95 10.49 -1.64
C GLU A 14 -21.50 11.09 -0.33
N SER A 15 -22.75 11.56 -0.32
CA SER A 15 -23.40 12.05 0.90
C SER A 15 -23.59 10.95 1.94
N LYS A 16 -23.91 9.73 1.50
CA LYS A 16 -24.04 8.55 2.39
C LYS A 16 -22.72 8.10 3.01
N LEU A 17 -21.60 8.28 2.30
CA LEU A 17 -20.28 7.94 2.81
C LEU A 17 -19.85 8.89 3.94
N PHE A 18 -20.31 10.15 3.90
CA PHE A 18 -20.02 11.18 4.90
C PHE A 18 -20.93 11.14 6.13
N ASP A 19 -22.17 10.66 6.00
CA ASP A 19 -23.17 10.68 7.07
C ASP A 19 -23.04 9.51 8.07
N MET A 20 -22.23 8.50 7.77
CA MET A 20 -22.04 7.31 8.63
C MET A 20 -21.30 7.60 9.96
N GLY A 21 -20.81 8.82 10.16
CA GLY A 21 -20.09 9.24 11.37
C GLY A 21 -20.92 10.00 12.42
N SER A 22 -22.19 10.35 12.14
CA SER A 22 -22.90 11.38 12.91
C SER A 22 -23.68 10.87 14.13
N GLU A 23 -23.83 9.56 14.34
CA GLU A 23 -24.63 9.01 15.44
C GLU A 23 -23.79 8.16 16.42
N ALA A 24 -23.06 8.83 17.31
CA ALA A 24 -22.59 8.23 18.55
C ALA A 24 -22.62 9.26 19.70
N LYS A 25 -23.72 9.26 20.47
CA LYS A 25 -23.83 10.06 21.70
C LYS A 25 -23.85 9.13 22.93
N SER A 26 -22.80 9.20 23.75
CA SER A 26 -22.88 9.43 25.22
C SER A 26 -21.69 8.84 26.02
N GLU A 27 -20.92 9.78 26.59
CA GLU A 27 -20.20 9.74 27.89
C GLU A 27 -19.00 8.81 28.14
N ALA A 28 -17.80 9.35 27.83
CA ALA A 28 -16.65 9.37 28.74
C ALA A 28 -15.78 10.61 28.41
N LYS A 29 -15.55 11.49 29.38
CA LYS A 29 -14.77 12.75 29.23
C LYS A 29 -13.27 12.45 29.13
N THR A 30 -12.86 11.86 28.02
CA THR A 30 -11.54 12.12 27.44
C THR A 30 -11.75 13.32 26.53
N VAL A 31 -10.93 14.37 26.63
CA VAL A 31 -10.93 15.43 25.61
C VAL A 31 -10.34 14.80 24.34
N SER A 32 -11.14 14.02 23.62
CA SER A 32 -10.83 13.58 22.27
C SER A 32 -11.07 14.78 21.37
N ARG A 33 -10.02 15.57 21.14
CA ARG A 33 -10.04 16.57 20.09
C ARG A 33 -10.28 15.84 18.78
N ALA A 34 -11.49 15.96 18.23
CA ALA A 34 -11.80 15.44 16.90
C ALA A 34 -10.91 16.17 15.88
N LEU A 35 -10.45 15.43 14.86
CA LEU A 35 -9.72 16.03 13.74
C LEU A 35 -10.68 16.95 12.98
N THR A 36 -10.22 18.16 12.66
CA THR A 36 -10.94 19.03 11.72
C THR A 36 -10.79 18.48 10.30
N GLU A 37 -11.70 18.84 9.38
CA GLU A 37 -11.64 18.38 7.98
C GLU A 37 -10.28 18.65 7.32
N ASP A 38 -9.72 19.85 7.52
CA ASP A 38 -8.41 20.24 7.01
C ASP A 38 -7.27 19.38 7.58
N GLU A 39 -7.37 18.99 8.84
CA GLU A 39 -6.37 18.14 9.49
C GLU A 39 -6.49 16.70 9.01
N ALA A 40 -7.71 16.19 8.83
CA ALA A 40 -7.95 14.87 8.26
C ALA A 40 -7.40 14.79 6.83
N LEU A 41 -7.64 15.81 6.00
CA LEU A 41 -7.09 15.91 4.65
C LEU A 41 -5.56 16.00 4.67
N ALA A 42 -4.98 16.81 5.55
CA ALA A 42 -3.54 16.90 5.72
C ALA A 42 -2.93 15.54 6.11
N GLN A 43 -3.57 14.78 7.01
CA GLN A 43 -3.12 13.43 7.37
C GLN A 43 -3.20 12.47 6.17
N CYS A 44 -4.26 12.50 5.37
CA CYS A 44 -4.37 11.70 4.15
C CYS A 44 -3.19 11.93 3.19
N LEU A 45 -2.79 13.20 3.00
CA LEU A 45 -1.63 13.55 2.16
C LEU A 45 -0.32 13.02 2.75
N VAL A 46 -0.14 13.11 4.07
CA VAL A 46 1.04 12.57 4.75
C VAL A 46 1.14 11.05 4.57
N PHE A 47 0.03 10.33 4.75
CA PHE A 47 0.00 8.88 4.53
C PHE A 47 0.27 8.50 3.08
N PHE A 48 -0.27 9.27 2.12
CA PHE A 48 -0.01 9.05 0.70
C PHE A 48 1.48 9.22 0.37
N LEU A 49 2.10 10.33 0.78
CA LEU A 49 3.52 10.60 0.51
C LEU A 49 4.44 9.57 1.19
N ALA A 50 4.16 9.23 2.45
CA ALA A 50 4.92 8.21 3.17
C ALA A 50 4.86 6.83 2.48
N GLY A 51 3.69 6.46 1.96
CA GLY A 51 3.47 5.21 1.22
C GLY A 51 4.06 5.23 -0.20
N GLN A 52 4.03 6.38 -0.88
CA GLN A 52 4.48 6.50 -2.27
C GLN A 52 5.98 6.25 -2.40
N ASP A 53 6.79 6.94 -1.61
CA ASP A 53 8.24 6.79 -1.70
C ASP A 53 8.70 5.35 -1.37
N THR A 54 8.07 4.73 -0.36
CA THR A 54 8.41 3.37 0.10
C THR A 54 8.02 2.32 -0.95
N SER A 55 6.82 2.45 -1.53
CA SER A 55 6.34 1.57 -2.60
C SER A 55 7.18 1.72 -3.87
N SER A 56 7.47 2.96 -4.29
CA SER A 56 8.28 3.24 -5.47
C SER A 56 9.70 2.66 -5.32
N SER A 57 10.34 2.86 -4.16
CA SER A 57 11.67 2.31 -3.89
C SER A 57 11.67 0.78 -3.89
N THR A 58 10.61 0.17 -3.35
CA THR A 58 10.47 -1.30 -3.31
C THR A 58 10.33 -1.87 -4.71
N LEU A 59 9.46 -1.29 -5.55
CA LEU A 59 9.27 -1.74 -6.93
C LEU A 59 10.54 -1.55 -7.77
N ALA A 60 11.21 -0.40 -7.64
CA ALA A 60 12.48 -0.15 -8.33
C ALA A 60 13.55 -1.17 -7.92
N GLY A 61 13.67 -1.46 -6.62
CA GLY A 61 14.58 -2.48 -6.10
C GLY A 61 14.24 -3.88 -6.62
N ALA A 62 12.97 -4.26 -6.63
CA ALA A 62 12.53 -5.57 -7.11
C ALA A 62 12.90 -5.76 -8.59
N VAL A 63 12.59 -4.79 -9.44
CA VAL A 63 12.94 -4.85 -10.87
C VAL A 63 14.46 -4.89 -11.06
N TYR A 64 15.21 -4.10 -10.29
CA TYR A 64 16.68 -4.12 -10.34
C TYR A 64 17.26 -5.50 -9.98
N TYR A 65 16.81 -6.11 -8.88
CA TYR A 65 17.30 -7.44 -8.49
C TYR A 65 16.87 -8.53 -9.46
N LEU A 66 15.68 -8.44 -10.04
CA LEU A 66 15.22 -9.37 -11.09
C LEU A 66 16.05 -9.22 -12.37
N ALA A 67 16.41 -7.99 -12.77
CA ALA A 67 17.25 -7.77 -13.94
C ALA A 67 18.67 -8.32 -13.77
N LEU A 68 19.19 -8.37 -12.54
CA LEU A 68 20.48 -8.99 -12.22
C LEU A 68 20.43 -10.51 -12.07
N ASN A 69 19.25 -11.09 -11.82
CA ASN A 69 19.06 -12.51 -11.59
C ASN A 69 18.03 -13.07 -12.59
N THR A 70 18.49 -13.36 -13.81
CA THR A 70 17.65 -13.87 -14.91
C THR A 70 16.89 -15.13 -14.54
N ASP A 71 17.50 -16.05 -13.79
CA ASP A 71 16.86 -17.30 -13.36
C ASP A 71 15.66 -17.04 -12.44
N ALA A 72 15.78 -16.04 -11.55
CA ALA A 72 14.68 -15.64 -10.68
C ALA A 72 13.58 -14.93 -11.48
N GLN A 73 13.97 -14.14 -12.48
CA GLN A 73 13.03 -13.46 -13.37
C GLN A 73 12.22 -14.45 -14.21
N GLU A 74 12.85 -15.50 -14.74
CA GLU A 74 12.17 -16.55 -15.51
C GLU A 74 11.18 -17.32 -14.64
N ARG A 75 11.60 -17.77 -13.46
CA ARG A 75 10.71 -18.47 -12.51
C ARG A 75 9.50 -17.63 -12.09
N LEU A 76 9.69 -16.33 -11.87
CA LEU A 76 8.58 -15.43 -11.56
C LEU A 76 7.63 -15.26 -12.75
N ARG A 77 8.18 -15.21 -13.97
CA ARG A 77 7.39 -15.08 -15.20
C ARG A 77 6.57 -16.34 -15.45
N GLU A 78 7.13 -17.52 -15.24
CA GLU A 78 6.39 -18.78 -15.30
C GLU A 78 5.19 -18.79 -14.33
N GLU A 79 5.40 -18.42 -13.06
CA GLU A 79 4.30 -18.33 -12.08
C GLU A 79 3.23 -17.30 -12.50
N ALA A 80 3.64 -16.18 -13.11
CA ALA A 80 2.71 -15.18 -13.61
C ALA A 80 1.92 -15.66 -14.84
N ASP A 81 2.59 -16.30 -15.80
CA ASP A 81 1.98 -16.84 -17.01
C ASP A 81 0.95 -17.93 -16.68
N GLU A 82 1.25 -18.82 -15.72
CA GLU A 82 0.30 -19.80 -15.18
C GLU A 82 -0.93 -19.12 -14.55
N CYS A 83 -0.72 -18.02 -13.83
CA CYS A 83 -1.81 -17.25 -13.23
C CYS A 83 -2.74 -16.68 -14.31
N PHE A 84 -2.18 -16.02 -15.33
CA PHE A 84 -2.95 -15.44 -16.44
C PHE A 84 -3.65 -16.50 -17.29
N ALA A 85 -3.00 -17.65 -17.52
CA ALA A 85 -3.62 -18.77 -18.22
C ALA A 85 -4.84 -19.32 -17.46
N THR A 86 -4.80 -19.31 -16.13
CA THR A 86 -5.86 -19.86 -15.29
C THR A 86 -7.00 -18.87 -15.02
N HIS A 87 -6.71 -17.57 -14.90
CA HIS A 87 -7.66 -16.56 -14.43
C HIS A 87 -8.02 -15.50 -15.50
N GLY A 88 -7.39 -15.57 -16.68
CA GLY A 88 -7.59 -14.61 -17.76
C GLY A 88 -6.66 -13.39 -17.68
N PRO A 89 -6.89 -12.37 -18.54
CA PRO A 89 -5.98 -11.23 -18.69
C PRO A 89 -5.94 -10.29 -17.49
N GLU A 90 -6.93 -10.36 -16.59
CA GLU A 90 -7.04 -9.49 -15.42
C GLU A 90 -7.39 -10.32 -14.17
N PRO A 91 -6.39 -10.99 -13.56
CA PRO A 91 -6.59 -11.74 -12.33
C PRO A 91 -6.95 -10.79 -11.17
N SER A 92 -7.85 -11.23 -10.28
CA SER A 92 -8.20 -10.44 -9.11
C SER A 92 -7.04 -10.33 -8.12
N LEU A 93 -7.06 -9.30 -7.26
CA LEU A 93 -6.02 -9.08 -6.26
C LEU A 93 -5.88 -10.26 -5.28
N ASP A 94 -6.98 -10.94 -4.96
CA ASP A 94 -7.00 -12.14 -4.11
C ASP A 94 -6.25 -13.32 -4.73
N VAL A 95 -6.16 -13.36 -6.06
CA VAL A 95 -5.40 -14.37 -6.79
C VAL A 95 -3.92 -13.99 -6.80
N VAL A 96 -3.61 -12.74 -7.17
CA VAL A 96 -2.23 -12.23 -7.24
C VAL A 96 -1.54 -12.32 -5.87
N SER A 97 -2.25 -12.03 -4.79
CA SER A 97 -1.73 -12.13 -3.41
C SER A 97 -1.38 -13.55 -2.97
N LYS A 98 -1.86 -14.59 -3.68
CA LYS A 98 -1.56 -16.00 -3.39
C LYS A 98 -0.37 -16.55 -4.18
N LEU A 99 0.20 -15.76 -5.09
CA LEU A 99 1.39 -16.13 -5.85
C LEU A 99 2.60 -16.21 -4.89
N LYS A 100 3.10 -17.43 -4.69
CA LYS A 100 4.06 -17.74 -3.63
C LYS A 100 5.43 -17.18 -3.96
N TYR A 101 5.86 -17.35 -5.21
CA TYR A 101 7.18 -16.91 -5.64
C TYR A 101 7.24 -15.38 -5.75
N LEU A 102 6.17 -14.73 -6.23
CA LEU A 102 6.02 -13.28 -6.17
C LEU A 102 6.19 -12.75 -4.73
N HIS A 103 5.54 -13.37 -3.74
CA HIS A 103 5.69 -12.98 -2.34
C HIS A 103 7.14 -13.17 -1.84
N CYS A 104 7.81 -14.25 -2.23
CA CYS A 104 9.23 -14.46 -1.93
C CYS A 104 10.12 -13.37 -2.53
N VAL A 105 9.90 -12.97 -3.78
CA VAL A 105 10.66 -11.91 -4.46
C VAL A 105 10.49 -10.57 -3.74
N VAL A 106 9.27 -10.21 -3.36
CA VAL A 106 9.01 -8.97 -2.61
C VAL A 106 9.66 -9.01 -1.23
N SER A 107 9.52 -10.12 -0.50
CA SER A 107 10.15 -10.32 0.81
C SER A 107 11.67 -10.19 0.73
N GLU A 108 12.29 -10.83 -0.27
CA GLU A 108 13.73 -10.78 -0.48
C GLU A 108 14.20 -9.39 -0.91
N THR A 109 13.43 -8.70 -1.74
CA THR A 109 13.69 -7.30 -2.09
C THR A 109 13.70 -6.42 -0.84
N LEU A 110 12.71 -6.57 0.04
CA LEU A 110 12.63 -5.83 1.30
C LEU A 110 13.76 -6.19 2.27
N ARG A 111 14.21 -7.46 2.28
CA ARG A 111 15.38 -7.91 3.05
C ARG A 111 16.68 -7.27 2.53
N LEU A 112 16.81 -7.18 1.21
CA LEU A 112 17.99 -6.66 0.52
C LEU A 112 18.06 -5.15 0.45
N LEU A 113 16.93 -4.45 0.55
CA LEU A 113 16.87 -3.00 0.74
C LEU A 113 17.32 -2.71 2.17
N PRO A 114 18.63 -2.46 2.42
CA PRO A 114 19.17 -2.34 3.75
C PRO A 114 18.94 -0.89 4.14
N ARG A 115 17.67 -0.56 4.38
CA ARG A 115 17.14 0.74 4.78
C ARG A 115 17.22 1.83 3.68
N ARG A 116 16.08 2.48 3.40
CA ARG A 116 16.05 3.92 3.02
C ARG A 116 16.67 4.84 4.10
N ALA A 117 17.05 4.27 5.24
CA ALA A 117 17.73 4.90 6.35
C ALA A 117 19.00 4.13 6.75
N LYS A 118 20.01 4.03 5.89
CA LYS A 118 21.33 4.32 6.47
C LYS A 118 21.30 5.79 6.84
N ASP A 119 20.55 6.12 7.89
CA ASP A 119 20.88 7.25 8.75
C ASP A 119 22.36 7.06 8.98
N SER A 120 23.11 7.97 8.39
CA SER A 120 24.51 8.18 8.67
C SER A 120 24.62 8.14 10.18
N ALA A 121 25.01 6.97 10.70
CA ALA A 121 25.21 6.75 12.10
C ALA A 121 26.15 7.86 12.53
N ASP A 122 25.57 8.82 13.24
CA ASP A 122 26.24 10.00 13.72
C ASP A 122 27.51 9.51 14.39
N ARG A 123 28.64 9.90 13.80
CA ARG A 123 29.98 9.61 14.28
C ARG A 123 30.24 10.51 15.49
N ARG A 124 29.40 10.39 16.52
CA ARG A 124 29.56 11.00 17.83
C ARG A 124 29.24 9.96 18.89
N ARG A 125 30.25 9.18 19.24
CA ARG A 125 30.80 9.11 20.60
C ARG A 125 31.92 8.08 20.59
N GLY A 126 33.14 8.57 20.76
CA GLY A 126 34.23 7.73 21.22
C GLY A 126 33.85 7.14 22.57
N VAL A 127 33.61 5.83 22.60
CA VAL A 127 33.66 5.05 23.82
C VAL A 127 35.07 4.47 23.88
N ARG A 128 35.89 5.03 24.76
CA ARG A 128 37.16 4.42 25.17
C ARG A 128 36.81 3.10 25.85
N LEU A 129 37.32 2.00 25.30
CA LEU A 129 37.38 0.71 26.01
C LEU A 129 38.44 0.87 27.11
N GLY A 130 38.02 0.69 28.35
CA GLY A 130 38.90 0.40 29.49
C GLY A 130 38.89 -1.09 29.76
#